data_AF-A0A4Z1TBJ8-F1
#
_entry.id   AF-A0A4Z1TBJ8-F1
#
_cell.length_a   1.000
_cell.length_b   1.000
_cell.length_c   1.000
_cell.angle_alpha   90.00
_cell.angle_beta   90.00
_cell.angle_gamma   90.00
#
_symmetry.space_group_name_H-M   'P 1'
#
loop_
_entity.id
_entity.type
_entity.pdbx_description
1 polymer ?
#
loop_
_entity_poly.entity_id
_entity_poly.type
_entity_poly.pdbx_seq_one_letter_code
_entity_poly.pdbx_strand_id
1 'polypeptide(L)'
;METPLIRTRDATWSRELANRTICGRDDEGFTALMHAVAAGDTNLGLLLLRERGRQSVTGLTALMIAARQGNAVLVAALIDEAGRQDLRGWTALMYAAREGHEACVKLLLPHEGGICNADGGVAIHWAAARGHLCIVEILASREVAIVNSEGWTALMSAARGGHVDCIRLLMPSLGTRQTVHGWTALMVAAAHGHLEAARALLPIEVGRRADDNWTALMAAAESGHEDIVALLVSQESGVMTDEGVSALMLAAQNGHIGAARLLLAEAGCQDKNGSTALMLAAEKDHQDIVELLMPLEAGLCDHKGRAARYRGCRADVMHLPSDERKISTFQNPDCLPCESDSDFAAGMHVFLLPCRHAVPASNYDHTRGCCPCCASTVQEVHEVDL
;
A
#
# COMPACT_ATOMS: atom_id res chain seq x y z
N MET A 1 5.92 -5.95 -15.19
CA MET A 1 6.25 -5.77 -16.61
C MET A 1 7.73 -6.05 -16.79
N GLU A 2 8.05 -7.21 -17.36
CA GLU A 2 9.41 -7.66 -17.61
C GLU A 2 10.06 -6.78 -18.71
N THR A 3 11.27 -6.30 -18.46
CA THR A 3 12.10 -5.64 -19.48
C THR A 3 12.49 -6.68 -20.54
N PRO A 4 12.58 -6.30 -21.83
CA PRO A 4 12.82 -7.26 -22.90
C PRO A 4 14.11 -8.02 -22.59
N LEU A 5 13.99 -9.35 -22.51
CA LEU A 5 15.11 -10.27 -22.50
C LEU A 5 15.96 -9.93 -23.72
N ILE A 6 17.19 -9.44 -23.48
CA ILE A 6 18.19 -9.28 -24.54
C ILE A 6 18.32 -10.68 -25.13
N ARG A 7 17.79 -10.90 -26.34
CA ARG A 7 17.93 -12.17 -27.04
C ARG A 7 19.41 -12.33 -27.32
N THR A 8 20.10 -13.08 -26.48
CA THR A 8 21.50 -13.43 -26.69
C THR A 8 21.55 -14.26 -27.97
N ARG A 9 21.83 -13.60 -29.10
CA ARG A 9 22.35 -14.32 -30.27
C ARG A 9 23.68 -14.93 -29.84
N ASP A 10 23.89 -16.19 -30.19
CA ASP A 10 25.03 -17.02 -29.75
C ASP A 10 26.36 -16.28 -29.79
N ALA A 11 27.24 -16.58 -28.83
CA ALA A 11 28.61 -16.05 -28.73
C ALA A 11 29.46 -16.23 -30.01
N THR A 12 29.03 -17.11 -30.92
CA THR A 12 29.61 -17.30 -32.25
C THR A 12 29.45 -16.07 -33.15
N TRP A 13 28.32 -15.36 -33.05
CA TRP A 13 28.04 -14.14 -33.83
C TRP A 13 28.92 -12.97 -33.39
N SER A 14 29.13 -12.79 -32.09
CA SER A 14 30.03 -11.76 -31.53
C SER A 14 31.49 -11.98 -31.92
N ARG A 15 31.94 -13.25 -31.98
CA ARG A 15 33.29 -13.61 -32.44
C ARG A 15 33.49 -13.37 -33.93
N GLU A 16 32.47 -13.62 -34.75
CA GLU A 16 32.56 -13.38 -36.20
C GLU A 16 32.54 -11.88 -36.55
N LEU A 17 31.80 -11.06 -35.81
CA LEU A 17 31.81 -9.60 -35.93
C LEU A 17 33.10 -8.95 -35.44
N ALA A 18 33.72 -9.47 -34.38
CA ALA A 18 35.03 -8.96 -33.93
C ALA A 18 36.12 -9.10 -35.01
N ASN A 19 36.00 -10.11 -35.87
CA ASN A 19 36.97 -10.45 -36.91
C ASN A 19 36.71 -9.75 -38.26
N ARG A 20 35.52 -9.20 -38.45
CA ARG A 20 35.19 -8.33 -39.59
C ARG A 20 35.32 -6.89 -39.11
N THR A 21 36.19 -6.09 -39.72
CA THR A 21 36.48 -4.68 -39.42
C THR A 21 35.29 -3.72 -39.60
N ILE A 22 34.06 -4.18 -39.44
CA ILE A 22 32.84 -3.42 -39.57
C ILE A 22 32.38 -3.07 -38.17
N CYS A 23 32.34 -1.78 -37.85
CA CYS A 23 31.62 -1.20 -36.72
C CYS A 23 30.10 -1.36 -36.92
N GLY A 24 29.66 -2.60 -37.14
CA GLY A 24 28.29 -2.97 -37.48
C GLY A 24 27.42 -2.88 -36.24
N ARG A 25 26.22 -2.37 -36.43
CA ARG A 25 25.12 -2.48 -35.47
C ARG A 25 24.13 -3.50 -36.01
N ASP A 26 23.48 -4.24 -35.12
CA ASP A 26 22.28 -4.96 -35.52
C ASP A 26 21.09 -4.00 -35.69
N ASP A 27 19.93 -4.56 -36.04
CA ASP A 27 18.69 -3.80 -36.25
C ASP A 27 18.21 -3.07 -34.99
N GLU A 28 18.67 -3.49 -33.81
CA GLU A 28 18.39 -2.88 -32.50
C GLU A 28 19.50 -1.91 -32.06
N GLY A 29 20.49 -1.65 -32.92
CA GLY A 29 21.56 -0.71 -32.65
C GLY A 29 22.68 -1.26 -31.74
N PHE A 30 22.62 -2.52 -31.34
CA PHE A 30 23.65 -3.13 -30.49
C PHE A 30 24.95 -3.34 -31.27
N THR A 31 26.06 -3.02 -30.61
CA THR A 31 27.40 -3.21 -31.16
C THR A 31 27.98 -4.56 -30.75
N ALA A 32 29.09 -4.97 -31.37
CA ALA A 32 29.79 -6.21 -30.99
C ALA A 32 30.24 -6.16 -29.52
N LEU A 33 30.69 -5.00 -29.04
CA LEU A 33 30.97 -4.76 -27.62
C LEU A 33 29.73 -5.06 -26.76
N MET A 34 28.58 -4.47 -27.06
CA MET A 34 27.37 -4.66 -26.25
C MET A 34 26.92 -6.11 -26.21
N HIS A 35 27.03 -6.85 -27.33
CA HIS A 35 26.74 -8.29 -27.37
C HIS A 35 27.75 -9.11 -26.56
N ALA A 36 29.04 -8.80 -26.65
CA ALA A 36 30.08 -9.46 -25.85
C ALA A 36 29.86 -9.25 -24.34
N VAL A 37 29.54 -8.00 -23.94
CA VAL A 37 29.14 -7.69 -22.56
C VAL A 37 27.86 -8.43 -22.22
N ALA A 38 26.81 -8.40 -23.05
CA ALA A 38 25.55 -9.10 -22.80
C ALA A 38 25.71 -10.62 -22.63
N ALA A 39 26.71 -11.22 -23.28
CA ALA A 39 27.07 -12.64 -23.12
C ALA A 39 27.93 -12.93 -21.88
N GLY A 40 28.39 -11.91 -21.16
CA GLY A 40 29.26 -12.03 -19.99
C GLY A 40 30.74 -12.29 -20.32
N ASP A 41 31.17 -12.13 -21.58
CA ASP A 41 32.55 -12.34 -21.99
C ASP A 41 33.39 -11.08 -21.71
N THR A 42 33.94 -11.01 -20.50
CA THR A 42 34.80 -9.91 -20.03
C THR A 42 35.98 -9.67 -20.97
N ASN A 43 36.65 -10.72 -21.43
CA ASN A 43 37.86 -10.60 -22.22
C ASN A 43 37.55 -10.03 -23.61
N LEU A 44 36.50 -10.56 -24.25
CA LEU A 44 36.04 -10.03 -25.54
C LEU A 44 35.52 -8.59 -25.39
N GLY A 45 34.82 -8.28 -24.29
CA GLY A 45 34.39 -6.93 -23.96
C GLY A 45 35.58 -5.95 -23.87
N LEU A 46 36.66 -6.34 -23.18
CA LEU A 46 37.88 -5.52 -23.07
C LEU A 46 38.59 -5.31 -24.42
N LEU A 47 38.58 -6.31 -25.30
CA LEU A 47 39.14 -6.18 -26.65
C LEU A 47 38.31 -5.24 -27.54
N LEU A 48 37.02 -5.09 -27.26
CA LEU A 48 36.08 -4.32 -28.07
C LEU A 48 35.82 -2.90 -27.54
N LEU A 49 36.59 -2.42 -26.56
CA LEU A 49 36.45 -1.07 -25.98
C LEU A 49 36.54 0.08 -26.99
N ARG A 50 37.05 -0.17 -28.20
CA ARG A 50 37.02 0.81 -29.32
C ARG A 50 35.59 1.25 -29.70
N GLU A 51 34.57 0.47 -29.34
CA GLU A 51 33.16 0.76 -29.65
C GLU A 51 32.42 1.50 -28.53
N ARG A 52 33.11 1.85 -27.43
CA ARG A 52 32.53 2.57 -26.30
C ARG A 52 31.96 3.94 -26.70
N GLY A 53 30.98 4.41 -25.95
CA GLY A 53 30.24 5.65 -26.17
C GLY A 53 29.09 5.53 -27.17
N ARG A 54 28.87 4.34 -27.75
CA ARG A 54 27.72 4.05 -28.61
C ARG A 54 26.52 3.64 -27.76
N GLN A 55 25.32 3.90 -28.27
CA GLN A 55 24.05 3.51 -27.68
C GLN A 55 23.25 2.66 -28.66
N SER A 56 22.48 1.71 -28.13
CA SER A 56 21.44 0.99 -28.87
C SER A 56 20.30 1.94 -29.27
N VAL A 57 19.31 1.44 -30.04
CA VAL A 57 18.10 2.22 -30.36
C VAL A 57 17.31 2.60 -29.10
N THR A 58 17.46 1.83 -28.02
CA THR A 58 16.83 2.08 -26.71
C THR A 58 17.70 2.93 -25.78
N GLY A 59 18.85 3.42 -26.25
CA GLY A 59 19.75 4.24 -25.46
C GLY A 59 20.69 3.47 -24.53
N LEU A 60 20.67 2.12 -24.56
CA LEU A 60 21.54 1.30 -23.71
C LEU A 60 23.00 1.44 -24.13
N THR A 61 23.88 1.62 -23.14
CA THR A 61 25.33 1.60 -23.33
C THR A 61 25.94 0.26 -22.90
N ALA A 62 27.19 0.00 -23.28
CA ALA A 62 27.91 -1.18 -22.80
C ALA A 62 28.10 -1.12 -21.27
N LEU A 63 28.32 0.08 -20.71
CA LEU A 63 28.41 0.29 -19.26
C LEU A 63 27.12 -0.13 -18.53
N MET A 64 25.94 0.22 -19.04
CA MET A 64 24.66 -0.18 -18.43
C MET A 64 24.48 -1.70 -18.43
N ILE A 65 24.85 -2.37 -19.52
CA ILE A 65 24.77 -3.83 -19.63
C ILE A 65 25.76 -4.48 -18.66
N ALA A 66 26.99 -3.98 -18.58
CA ALA A 66 28.01 -4.48 -17.64
C ALA A 66 27.59 -4.30 -16.18
N ALA A 67 27.01 -3.15 -15.85
CA ALA A 67 26.51 -2.83 -14.52
C ALA A 67 25.33 -3.74 -14.13
N ARG A 68 24.40 -4.01 -15.05
CA ARG A 68 23.28 -4.94 -14.86
C ARG A 68 23.74 -6.38 -14.61
N GLN A 69 24.90 -6.78 -15.11
CA GLN A 69 25.46 -8.12 -14.89
C GLN A 69 26.40 -8.21 -13.68
N GLY A 70 26.74 -7.08 -13.07
CA GLY A 70 27.70 -7.05 -11.96
C GLY A 70 29.16 -7.22 -12.39
N ASN A 71 29.48 -6.99 -13.67
CA ASN A 71 30.85 -7.09 -14.16
C ASN A 71 31.66 -5.83 -13.80
N ALA A 72 32.17 -5.78 -12.57
CA ALA A 72 32.91 -4.62 -12.06
C ALA A 72 34.16 -4.27 -12.89
N VAL A 73 34.79 -5.26 -13.56
CA VAL A 73 35.96 -5.05 -14.42
C VAL A 73 35.56 -4.24 -15.66
N LEU A 74 34.49 -4.65 -16.34
CA LEU A 74 33.99 -3.90 -17.49
C LEU A 74 33.40 -2.55 -17.07
N VAL A 75 32.75 -2.46 -15.91
CA VAL A 75 32.27 -1.17 -15.37
C VAL A 75 33.43 -0.19 -15.16
N ALA A 76 34.55 -0.64 -14.59
CA ALA A 76 35.73 0.20 -14.44
C ALA A 76 36.33 0.62 -15.80
N ALA A 77 36.38 -0.29 -16.77
CA ALA A 77 36.92 -0.02 -18.10
C ALA A 77 36.03 0.89 -18.97
N LEU A 78 34.72 0.93 -18.68
CA LEU A 78 33.71 1.70 -19.42
C LEU A 78 33.24 2.94 -18.67
N ILE A 79 33.94 3.36 -17.61
CA ILE A 79 33.52 4.48 -16.75
C ILE A 79 33.38 5.81 -17.51
N ASP A 80 34.06 5.96 -18.65
CA ASP A 80 33.93 7.11 -19.56
C ASP A 80 32.50 7.26 -20.15
N GLU A 81 31.67 6.22 -20.08
CA GLU A 81 30.25 6.27 -20.47
C GLU A 81 29.32 6.73 -19.34
N ALA A 82 29.84 6.96 -18.13
CA ALA A 82 29.04 7.32 -16.97
C ALA A 82 28.25 8.61 -17.20
N GLY A 83 27.05 8.65 -16.64
CA GLY A 83 26.11 9.77 -16.78
C GLY A 83 25.26 9.73 -18.04
N ARG A 84 25.50 8.78 -18.95
CA ARG A 84 24.56 8.50 -20.05
C ARG A 84 23.32 7.79 -19.50
N GLN A 85 22.19 8.04 -20.15
CA GLN A 85 20.90 7.48 -19.78
C GLN A 85 20.27 6.76 -20.98
N ASP A 86 19.53 5.68 -20.72
CA ASP A 86 18.69 5.05 -21.72
C ASP A 86 17.40 5.86 -21.98
N LEU A 87 16.53 5.41 -22.88
CA LEU A 87 15.28 6.12 -23.22
C LEU A 87 14.32 6.31 -22.02
N ARG A 88 14.49 5.57 -20.93
CA ARG A 88 13.71 5.71 -19.69
C ARG A 88 14.44 6.56 -18.65
N GLY A 89 15.59 7.12 -18.98
CA GLY A 89 16.43 7.86 -18.04
C GLY A 89 17.27 6.95 -17.13
N TRP A 90 17.39 5.65 -17.39
CA TRP A 90 18.16 4.78 -16.49
C TRP A 90 19.66 4.92 -16.72
N THR A 91 20.41 5.07 -15.62
CA THR A 91 21.88 5.04 -15.61
C THR A 91 22.40 3.64 -15.27
N ALA A 92 23.71 3.44 -15.43
CA ALA A 92 24.36 2.18 -15.05
C ALA A 92 24.23 1.91 -13.54
N LEU A 93 24.32 2.95 -12.71
CA LEU A 93 24.17 2.88 -11.25
C LEU A 93 22.78 2.35 -10.86
N MET A 94 21.71 2.78 -11.54
CA MET A 94 20.36 2.27 -11.28
C MET A 94 20.22 0.78 -11.61
N TYR A 95 20.82 0.33 -12.72
CA TYR A 95 20.85 -1.09 -13.08
C TYR A 95 21.64 -1.90 -12.04
N ALA A 96 22.84 -1.46 -11.64
CA ALA A 96 23.64 -2.13 -10.62
C ALA A 96 22.94 -2.18 -9.26
N ALA A 97 22.31 -1.07 -8.85
CA ALA A 97 21.60 -0.97 -7.58
C ALA A 97 20.38 -1.89 -7.52
N ARG A 98 19.61 -1.97 -8.62
CA ARG A 98 18.46 -2.87 -8.73
C ARG A 98 18.86 -4.34 -8.64
N GLU A 99 19.94 -4.73 -9.32
CA GLU A 99 20.36 -6.14 -9.42
C GLU A 99 21.29 -6.57 -8.26
N GLY A 100 21.63 -5.66 -7.33
CA GLY A 100 22.36 -6.02 -6.11
C GLY A 100 23.88 -6.05 -6.27
N HIS A 101 24.43 -5.36 -7.27
CA HIS A 101 25.85 -5.41 -7.59
C HIS A 101 26.66 -4.32 -6.86
N GLU A 102 26.96 -4.57 -5.58
CA GLU A 102 27.64 -3.61 -4.68
C GLU A 102 28.96 -3.05 -5.24
N ALA A 103 29.80 -3.90 -5.84
CA ALA A 103 31.09 -3.46 -6.40
C ALA A 103 30.89 -2.44 -7.55
N CYS A 104 29.91 -2.67 -8.42
CA CYS A 104 29.55 -1.74 -9.48
C CYS A 104 28.97 -0.45 -8.91
N VAL A 105 28.12 -0.53 -7.89
CA VAL A 105 27.57 0.65 -7.20
C VAL A 105 28.68 1.53 -6.65
N LYS A 106 29.68 0.96 -5.96
CA LYS A 106 30.81 1.73 -5.41
C LYS A 106 31.61 2.45 -6.50
N LEU A 107 31.80 1.82 -7.65
CA LEU A 107 32.51 2.43 -8.79
C LEU A 107 31.69 3.55 -9.45
N LEU A 108 30.37 3.39 -9.54
CA LEU A 108 29.49 4.30 -10.29
C LEU A 108 28.98 5.48 -9.46
N LEU A 109 28.81 5.32 -8.14
CA LEU A 109 28.26 6.35 -7.25
C LEU A 109 28.99 7.70 -7.33
N PRO A 110 30.33 7.79 -7.45
CA PRO A 110 31.03 9.06 -7.62
C PRO A 110 30.62 9.83 -8.88
N HIS A 111 30.19 9.13 -9.94
CA HIS A 111 29.91 9.70 -11.26
C HIS A 111 28.42 9.89 -11.53
N GLU A 112 27.56 9.00 -11.01
CA GLU A 112 26.14 8.96 -11.36
C GLU A 112 25.20 9.20 -10.18
N GLY A 113 25.74 9.38 -8.97
CA GLY A 113 24.95 9.62 -7.77
C GLY A 113 24.06 10.85 -7.91
N GLY A 114 22.76 10.66 -7.68
CA GLY A 114 21.76 11.72 -7.77
C GLY A 114 21.23 12.03 -9.18
N ILE A 115 21.67 11.30 -10.21
CA ILE A 115 21.04 11.37 -11.54
C ILE A 115 19.68 10.68 -11.47
N CYS A 116 18.62 11.37 -11.88
CA CYS A 116 17.25 10.87 -11.86
C CYS A 116 16.81 10.31 -13.22
N ASN A 117 15.96 9.28 -13.21
CA ASN A 117 15.33 8.76 -14.42
C ASN A 117 14.14 9.64 -14.86
N ALA A 118 13.42 9.22 -15.90
CA ALA A 118 12.27 9.97 -16.44
C ALA A 118 11.14 10.21 -15.41
N ASP A 119 10.99 9.31 -14.42
CA ASP A 119 10.00 9.41 -13.35
C ASP A 119 10.54 10.21 -12.13
N GLY A 120 11.78 10.71 -12.19
CA GLY A 120 12.47 11.38 -11.08
C GLY A 120 13.14 10.42 -10.08
N GLY A 121 13.11 9.11 -10.30
CA GLY A 121 13.69 8.11 -9.42
C GLY A 121 15.22 7.97 -9.56
N VAL A 122 15.91 7.83 -8.43
CA VAL A 122 17.36 7.55 -8.32
C VAL A 122 17.66 6.10 -7.92
N ALA A 123 18.93 5.71 -7.90
CA ALA A 123 19.37 4.32 -7.68
C ALA A 123 18.91 3.72 -6.35
N ILE A 124 18.90 4.51 -5.26
CA ILE A 124 18.49 4.02 -3.93
C ILE A 124 17.06 3.50 -3.89
N HIS A 125 16.14 4.04 -4.71
CA HIS A 125 14.76 3.55 -4.79
C HIS A 125 14.70 2.08 -5.23
N TRP A 126 15.52 1.71 -6.21
CA TRP A 126 15.53 0.37 -6.77
C TRP A 126 16.25 -0.63 -5.86
N ALA A 127 17.34 -0.21 -5.20
CA ALA A 127 18.00 -1.03 -4.19
C ALA A 127 17.08 -1.29 -2.99
N ALA A 128 16.39 -0.25 -2.52
CA ALA A 128 15.43 -0.36 -1.41
C ALA A 128 14.26 -1.27 -1.78
N ALA A 129 13.68 -1.13 -2.97
CA ALA A 129 12.61 -2.00 -3.48
C ALA A 129 13.00 -3.47 -3.67
N ARG A 130 14.30 -3.78 -3.66
CA ARG A 130 14.83 -5.13 -3.84
C ARG A 130 15.50 -5.68 -2.57
N GLY A 131 15.56 -4.88 -1.51
CA GLY A 131 16.08 -5.31 -0.20
C GLY A 131 17.61 -5.36 -0.13
N HIS A 132 18.32 -4.68 -1.02
CA HIS A 132 19.79 -4.70 -1.05
C HIS A 132 20.38 -3.76 0.01
N LEU A 133 20.30 -4.15 1.29
CA LEU A 133 20.64 -3.33 2.45
C LEU A 133 22.02 -2.65 2.34
N CYS A 134 23.07 -3.40 2.02
CA CYS A 134 24.43 -2.84 1.89
C CYS A 134 24.52 -1.76 0.81
N ILE A 135 23.75 -1.89 -0.28
CA ILE A 135 23.69 -0.87 -1.33
C ILE A 135 22.90 0.34 -0.85
N VAL A 136 21.80 0.14 -0.13
CA VAL A 136 21.04 1.23 0.48
C VAL A 136 21.92 2.02 1.46
N GLU A 137 22.73 1.37 2.28
CA GLU A 137 23.73 2.01 3.16
C GLU A 137 24.70 2.90 2.38
N ILE A 138 25.27 2.37 1.29
CA ILE A 138 26.22 3.10 0.45
C ILE A 138 25.55 4.33 -0.19
N LEU A 139 24.36 4.16 -0.76
CA LEU A 139 23.64 5.21 -1.48
C LEU A 139 23.01 6.25 -0.56
N ALA A 140 22.65 5.88 0.68
CA ALA A 140 21.99 6.78 1.62
C ALA A 140 22.80 8.05 1.89
N SER A 141 24.14 7.97 1.84
CA SER A 141 25.04 9.12 2.00
C SER A 141 24.82 10.27 0.99
N ARG A 142 24.24 9.98 -0.18
CA ARG A 142 24.02 10.96 -1.25
C ARG A 142 22.56 11.08 -1.70
N GLU A 143 21.83 9.97 -1.70
CA GLU A 143 20.52 9.89 -2.38
C GLU A 143 19.32 9.83 -1.43
N VAL A 144 19.53 9.68 -0.11
CA VAL A 144 18.43 9.40 0.84
C VAL A 144 17.31 10.44 0.79
N ALA A 145 17.62 11.72 0.59
CA ALA A 145 16.64 12.80 0.59
C ALA A 145 15.96 13.04 -0.77
N ILE A 146 16.39 12.34 -1.83
CA ILE A 146 15.86 12.52 -3.19
C ILE A 146 14.54 11.75 -3.30
N VAL A 147 13.53 12.41 -3.85
CA VAL A 147 12.21 11.85 -4.12
C VAL A 147 11.91 11.95 -5.60
N ASN A 148 11.02 11.09 -6.09
CA ASN A 148 10.59 11.12 -7.49
C ASN A 148 9.53 12.22 -7.75
N SER A 149 8.99 12.30 -8.97
CA SER A 149 7.99 13.33 -9.34
C SER A 149 6.73 13.31 -8.49
N GLU A 150 6.37 12.17 -7.92
CA GLU A 150 5.19 11.97 -7.06
C GLU A 150 5.52 12.13 -5.57
N GLY A 151 6.74 12.54 -5.22
CA GLY A 151 7.21 12.55 -3.83
C GLY A 151 7.48 11.15 -3.25
N TRP A 152 7.57 10.11 -4.10
CA TRP A 152 7.90 8.75 -3.69
C TRP A 152 9.32 8.68 -3.13
N THR A 153 9.49 7.98 -2.02
CA THR A 153 10.76 7.88 -1.28
C THR A 153 11.40 6.49 -1.37
N ALA A 154 12.68 6.40 -1.00
CA ALA A 154 13.34 5.10 -0.81
C ALA A 154 12.66 4.25 0.29
N LEU A 155 12.12 4.88 1.35
CA LEU A 155 11.40 4.19 2.42
C LEU A 155 10.11 3.53 1.89
N MET A 156 9.34 4.24 1.06
CA MET A 156 8.14 3.68 0.39
C MET A 156 8.51 2.55 -0.56
N SER A 157 9.67 2.64 -1.22
CA SER A 157 10.20 1.56 -2.06
C SER A 157 10.53 0.31 -1.24
N ALA A 158 11.19 0.45 -0.08
CA ALA A 158 11.44 -0.66 0.84
C ALA A 158 10.15 -1.26 1.41
N ALA A 159 9.17 -0.40 1.76
CA ALA A 159 7.85 -0.82 2.23
C ALA A 159 7.09 -1.63 1.19
N ARG A 160 7.14 -1.21 -0.08
CA ARG A 160 6.55 -1.93 -1.21
C ARG A 160 7.13 -3.33 -1.41
N GLY A 161 8.41 -3.53 -1.10
CA GLY A 161 9.08 -4.83 -1.17
C GLY A 161 9.09 -5.61 0.15
N GLY A 162 8.53 -5.05 1.23
CA GLY A 162 8.51 -5.68 2.55
C GLY A 162 9.89 -5.81 3.22
N HIS A 163 10.86 -4.98 2.81
CA HIS A 163 12.24 -5.10 3.27
C HIS A 163 12.48 -4.35 4.59
N VAL A 164 12.22 -5.04 5.70
CA VAL A 164 12.23 -4.48 7.06
C VAL A 164 13.57 -3.85 7.45
N ASP A 165 14.70 -4.43 7.07
CA ASP A 165 16.01 -3.88 7.44
C ASP A 165 16.31 -2.57 6.70
N CYS A 166 15.95 -2.49 5.42
CA CYS A 166 15.98 -1.22 4.67
C CYS A 166 15.04 -0.18 5.29
N ILE A 167 13.85 -0.60 5.73
CA ILE A 167 12.91 0.28 6.44
C ILE A 167 13.56 0.84 7.71
N ARG A 168 14.11 -0.02 8.58
CA ARG A 168 14.76 0.41 9.83
C ARG A 168 15.90 1.38 9.59
N LEU A 169 16.66 1.17 8.52
CA LEU A 169 17.76 2.06 8.16
C LEU A 169 17.28 3.43 7.64
N LEU A 170 16.25 3.45 6.81
CA LEU A 170 15.77 4.67 6.14
C LEU A 170 14.79 5.49 6.98
N MET A 171 14.09 4.85 7.91
CA MET A 171 13.05 5.41 8.76
C MET A 171 13.49 6.66 9.55
N PRO A 172 14.70 6.72 10.16
CA PRO A 172 15.13 7.92 10.89
C PRO A 172 15.21 9.19 10.03
N SER A 173 15.45 9.04 8.71
CA SER A 173 15.61 10.19 7.79
C SER A 173 14.34 10.51 7.01
N LEU A 174 13.49 9.52 6.77
CA LEU A 174 12.36 9.62 5.84
C LEU A 174 11.01 9.30 6.45
N GLY A 175 10.96 8.84 7.70
CA GLY A 175 9.71 8.58 8.39
C GLY A 175 8.81 9.81 8.34
N THR A 176 7.51 9.60 8.20
CA THR A 176 6.48 10.65 8.09
C THR A 176 6.38 11.40 6.76
N ARG A 177 7.29 11.18 5.80
CA ARG A 177 7.16 11.78 4.46
C ARG A 177 5.99 11.16 3.72
N GLN A 178 5.30 12.01 2.97
CA GLN A 178 4.14 11.66 2.16
C GLN A 178 4.38 11.98 0.69
N THR A 179 3.73 11.22 -0.19
CA THR A 179 3.66 11.53 -1.63
C THR A 179 2.82 12.78 -1.86
N VAL A 180 2.74 13.24 -3.11
CA VAL A 180 1.80 14.31 -3.51
C VAL A 180 0.35 14.00 -3.17
N HIS A 181 -0.03 12.71 -3.21
CA HIS A 181 -1.35 12.20 -2.81
C HIS A 181 -1.47 11.82 -1.32
N GLY A 182 -0.51 12.23 -0.49
CA GLY A 182 -0.54 11.94 0.94
C GLY A 182 -0.19 10.50 1.34
N TRP A 183 0.20 9.60 0.43
CA TRP A 183 0.54 8.22 0.76
C TRP A 183 1.79 8.14 1.64
N THR A 184 1.74 7.32 2.68
CA THR A 184 2.86 7.00 3.58
C THR A 184 3.48 5.64 3.25
N ALA A 185 4.63 5.33 3.84
CA ALA A 185 5.23 4.01 3.69
C ALA A 185 4.37 2.92 4.35
N LEU A 186 3.69 3.22 5.46
CA LEU A 186 2.77 2.29 6.13
C LEU A 186 1.58 1.93 5.23
N MET A 187 0.98 2.91 4.55
CA MET A 187 -0.11 2.65 3.58
C MET A 187 0.37 1.76 2.43
N VAL A 188 1.60 1.99 1.94
CA VAL A 188 2.20 1.15 0.89
C VAL A 188 2.45 -0.27 1.37
N ALA A 189 3.01 -0.46 2.58
CA ALA A 189 3.21 -1.78 3.18
C ALA A 189 1.88 -2.52 3.42
N ALA A 190 0.86 -1.78 3.86
CA ALA A 190 -0.49 -2.29 4.08
C ALA A 190 -1.12 -2.78 2.77
N ALA A 191 -1.07 -2.00 1.69
CA ALA A 191 -1.60 -2.41 0.38
C ALA A 191 -0.89 -3.66 -0.20
N HIS A 192 0.39 -3.86 0.10
CA HIS A 192 1.18 -4.98 -0.43
C HIS A 192 1.27 -6.20 0.51
N GLY A 193 0.60 -6.17 1.67
CA GLY A 193 0.53 -7.33 2.56
C GLY A 193 1.81 -7.63 3.32
N HIS A 194 2.64 -6.62 3.57
CA HIS A 194 3.90 -6.79 4.29
C HIS A 194 3.75 -6.50 5.79
N LEU A 195 3.25 -7.49 6.54
CA LEU A 195 2.95 -7.36 7.98
C LEU A 195 4.12 -6.81 8.81
N GLU A 196 5.31 -7.38 8.66
CA GLU A 196 6.46 -6.97 9.48
C GLU A 196 6.98 -5.58 9.09
N ALA A 197 6.81 -5.18 7.83
CA ALA A 197 7.06 -3.81 7.41
C ALA A 197 6.04 -2.85 8.02
N ALA A 198 4.75 -3.20 7.98
CA ALA A 198 3.69 -2.42 8.61
C ALA A 198 3.91 -2.27 10.12
N ARG A 199 4.28 -3.36 10.82
CA ARG A 199 4.63 -3.36 12.25
C ARG A 199 5.79 -2.41 12.56
N ALA A 200 6.82 -2.40 11.71
CA ALA A 200 7.96 -1.50 11.90
C ALA A 200 7.58 -0.02 11.70
N LEU A 201 6.67 0.29 10.77
CA LEU A 201 6.26 1.65 10.42
C LEU A 201 5.15 2.22 11.33
N LEU A 202 4.34 1.34 11.92
CA LEU A 202 3.18 1.68 12.74
C LEU A 202 3.46 2.75 13.81
N PRO A 203 4.54 2.66 14.62
CA PRO A 203 4.77 3.64 15.69
C PRO A 203 4.96 5.09 15.23
N ILE A 204 5.25 5.31 13.95
CA ILE A 204 5.60 6.63 13.39
C ILE A 204 4.51 7.17 12.46
N GLU A 205 3.82 6.28 11.74
CA GLU A 205 2.91 6.66 10.65
C GLU A 205 1.43 6.33 10.91
N VAL A 206 1.10 5.68 12.03
CA VAL A 206 -0.29 5.37 12.38
C VAL A 206 -1.16 6.64 12.45
N GLY A 207 -2.39 6.54 11.95
CA GLY A 207 -3.37 7.62 11.97
C GLY A 207 -3.12 8.74 10.95
N ARG A 208 -2.04 8.66 10.16
CA ARG A 208 -1.84 9.55 9.01
C ARG A 208 -2.86 9.23 7.93
N ARG A 209 -3.26 10.27 7.20
CA ARG A 209 -4.26 10.19 6.15
C ARG A 209 -3.70 10.72 4.84
N ALA A 210 -4.00 10.01 3.77
CA ALA A 210 -3.76 10.44 2.41
C ALA A 210 -4.94 11.30 1.92
N ASP A 211 -4.95 11.63 0.63
CA ASP A 211 -6.10 12.26 0.00
C ASP A 211 -7.38 11.43 0.25
N ASP A 212 -8.55 12.07 0.24
CA ASP A 212 -9.85 11.44 0.54
C ASP A 212 -9.89 10.76 1.93
N ASN A 213 -9.15 11.29 2.90
CA ASN A 213 -9.01 10.74 4.25
C ASN A 213 -8.54 9.27 4.29
N TRP A 214 -7.90 8.77 3.23
CA TRP A 214 -7.53 7.36 3.10
C TRP A 214 -6.48 6.91 4.13
N THR A 215 -6.68 5.75 4.76
CA THR A 215 -5.83 5.22 5.84
C THR A 215 -5.08 3.95 5.44
N ALA A 216 -4.13 3.52 6.27
CA ALA A 216 -3.45 2.25 6.06
C ALA A 216 -4.38 1.05 6.30
N LEU A 217 -5.32 1.16 7.25
CA LEU A 217 -6.38 0.16 7.46
C LEU A 217 -7.25 -0.01 6.21
N MET A 218 -7.64 1.08 5.54
CA MET A 218 -8.40 1.02 4.28
C MET A 218 -7.62 0.32 3.18
N ALA A 219 -6.33 0.64 3.01
CA ALA A 219 -5.45 -0.03 2.05
C ALA A 219 -5.34 -1.55 2.31
N ALA A 220 -5.20 -1.95 3.58
CA ALA A 220 -5.15 -3.36 3.95
C ALA A 220 -6.49 -4.07 3.74
N ALA A 221 -7.61 -3.41 4.06
CA ALA A 221 -8.95 -3.95 3.90
C ALA A 221 -9.34 -4.11 2.42
N GLU A 222 -9.03 -3.12 1.58
CA GLU A 222 -9.22 -3.16 0.13
C GLU A 222 -8.43 -4.30 -0.52
N SER A 223 -7.22 -4.57 -0.02
CA SER A 223 -6.33 -5.60 -0.57
C SER A 223 -6.47 -6.97 0.11
N GLY A 224 -7.29 -7.08 1.16
CA GLY A 224 -7.60 -8.33 1.86
C GLY A 224 -6.52 -8.85 2.80
N HIS A 225 -5.61 -8.01 3.29
CA HIS A 225 -4.51 -8.42 4.18
C HIS A 225 -4.97 -8.47 5.64
N GLU A 226 -5.58 -9.59 6.01
CA GLU A 226 -6.27 -9.80 7.30
C GLU A 226 -5.37 -9.57 8.53
N ASP A 227 -4.11 -9.95 8.44
CA ASP A 227 -3.11 -9.80 9.50
C ASP A 227 -2.75 -8.32 9.75
N ILE A 228 -2.69 -7.52 8.68
CA ILE A 228 -2.49 -6.07 8.77
C ILE A 228 -3.76 -5.37 9.25
N VAL A 229 -4.93 -5.83 8.81
CA VAL A 229 -6.22 -5.34 9.35
C VAL A 229 -6.27 -5.57 10.86
N ALA A 230 -5.94 -6.78 11.33
CA ALA A 230 -5.87 -7.08 12.76
C ALA A 230 -4.86 -6.21 13.52
N LEU A 231 -3.74 -5.84 12.87
CA LEU A 231 -2.74 -4.94 13.44
C LEU A 231 -3.27 -3.50 13.60
N LEU A 232 -4.02 -2.99 12.62
CA LEU A 232 -4.39 -1.58 12.52
C LEU A 232 -5.79 -1.24 13.07
N VAL A 233 -6.70 -2.24 13.17
CA VAL A 233 -8.11 -2.02 13.54
C VAL A 233 -8.28 -1.26 14.86
N SER A 234 -7.45 -1.56 15.86
CA SER A 234 -7.54 -0.89 17.18
C SER A 234 -7.12 0.58 17.17
N GLN A 235 -6.45 1.04 16.11
CA GLN A 235 -5.88 2.38 16.01
C GLN A 235 -6.60 3.26 14.97
N GLU A 236 -7.09 2.66 13.88
CA GLU A 236 -7.62 3.40 12.72
C GLU A 236 -9.09 3.13 12.41
N SER A 237 -9.78 2.25 13.16
CA SER A 237 -11.20 1.99 12.94
C SER A 237 -12.08 3.22 13.20
N GLY A 238 -13.17 3.32 12.44
CA GLY A 238 -14.11 4.45 12.50
C GLY A 238 -13.68 5.67 11.69
N VAL A 239 -12.52 5.64 11.04
CA VAL A 239 -12.18 6.60 9.99
C VAL A 239 -12.88 6.20 8.71
N MET A 240 -13.49 7.17 8.04
CA MET A 240 -14.13 7.01 6.73
C MET A 240 -13.50 7.99 5.74
N THR A 241 -13.60 7.68 4.46
CA THR A 241 -13.20 8.60 3.39
C THR A 241 -14.09 9.84 3.39
N ASP A 242 -13.74 10.87 2.59
CA ASP A 242 -14.61 12.04 2.43
C ASP A 242 -15.95 11.66 1.81
N GLU A 243 -16.02 10.51 1.11
CA GLU A 243 -17.23 9.91 0.57
C GLU A 243 -17.99 8.98 1.53
N GLY A 244 -17.54 8.89 2.79
CA GLY A 244 -18.16 8.07 3.82
C GLY A 244 -17.88 6.56 3.67
N VAL A 245 -16.90 6.19 2.85
CA VAL A 245 -16.54 4.77 2.66
C VAL A 245 -15.69 4.32 3.85
N SER A 246 -16.11 3.24 4.52
CA SER A 246 -15.37 2.62 5.63
C SER A 246 -14.45 1.49 5.17
N ALA A 247 -13.54 1.04 6.04
CA ALA A 247 -12.69 -0.11 5.73
C ALA A 247 -13.52 -1.39 5.55
N LEU A 248 -14.59 -1.56 6.34
CA LEU A 248 -15.52 -2.68 6.17
C LEU A 248 -16.18 -2.66 4.78
N MET A 249 -16.58 -1.50 4.27
CA MET A 249 -17.15 -1.38 2.92
C MET A 249 -16.18 -1.81 1.83
N LEU A 250 -14.90 -1.43 1.94
CA LEU A 250 -13.85 -1.83 0.99
C LEU A 250 -13.60 -3.34 1.01
N ALA A 251 -13.51 -3.94 2.20
CA ALA A 251 -13.36 -5.39 2.35
C ALA A 251 -14.59 -6.14 1.80
N ALA A 252 -15.79 -5.62 2.06
CA ALA A 252 -17.04 -6.20 1.58
C ALA A 252 -17.18 -6.12 0.06
N GLN A 253 -16.81 -4.99 -0.55
CA GLN A 253 -16.86 -4.78 -1.98
C GLN A 253 -15.87 -5.65 -2.77
N ASN A 254 -14.73 -6.01 -2.16
CA ASN A 254 -13.69 -6.82 -2.79
C ASN A 254 -13.72 -8.31 -2.38
N GLY A 255 -14.68 -8.73 -1.55
CA GLY A 255 -14.86 -10.14 -1.19
C GLY A 255 -13.85 -10.66 -0.15
N HIS A 256 -13.29 -9.78 0.66
CA HIS A 256 -12.30 -10.14 1.68
C HIS A 256 -12.94 -10.48 3.02
N ILE A 257 -13.46 -11.70 3.12
CA ILE A 257 -14.27 -12.14 4.27
C ILE A 257 -13.54 -12.10 5.62
N GLY A 258 -12.26 -12.48 5.71
CA GLY A 258 -11.56 -12.42 7.00
C GLY A 258 -11.23 -11.00 7.44
N ALA A 259 -10.95 -10.10 6.50
CA ALA A 259 -10.87 -8.65 6.79
C ALA A 259 -12.22 -8.12 7.27
N ALA A 260 -13.32 -8.48 6.59
CA ALA A 260 -14.67 -8.07 7.00
C ALA A 260 -15.05 -8.58 8.40
N ARG A 261 -14.67 -9.80 8.77
CA ARG A 261 -14.87 -10.34 10.14
C ARG A 261 -14.18 -9.51 11.22
N LEU A 262 -13.01 -8.95 10.92
CA LEU A 262 -12.26 -8.12 11.87
C LEU A 262 -12.83 -6.70 11.98
N LEU A 263 -13.62 -6.26 11.00
CA LEU A 263 -14.11 -4.89 10.86
C LEU A 263 -15.60 -4.74 11.21
N LEU A 264 -16.22 -5.73 11.85
CA LEU A 264 -17.64 -5.70 12.21
C LEU A 264 -18.04 -4.54 13.13
N ALA A 265 -17.08 -3.92 13.82
CA ALA A 265 -17.33 -2.70 14.60
C ALA A 265 -17.77 -1.50 13.73
N GLU A 266 -17.50 -1.54 12.41
CA GLU A 266 -17.93 -0.52 11.45
C GLU A 266 -19.26 -0.88 10.76
N ALA A 267 -19.95 -1.93 11.21
CA ALA A 267 -21.25 -2.30 10.67
C ALA A 267 -22.27 -1.17 10.89
N GLY A 268 -23.09 -0.91 9.87
CA GLY A 268 -24.08 0.16 9.88
C GLY A 268 -23.57 1.52 9.40
N CYS A 269 -22.27 1.67 9.11
CA CYS A 269 -21.78 2.82 8.36
C CYS A 269 -22.45 2.90 6.97
N GLN A 270 -22.65 4.11 6.47
CA GLN A 270 -23.23 4.38 5.16
C GLN A 270 -22.37 5.40 4.40
N ASP A 271 -22.11 5.12 3.12
CA ASP A 271 -21.45 6.08 2.22
C ASP A 271 -22.37 7.28 1.88
N LYS A 272 -21.89 8.24 1.09
CA LYS A 272 -22.72 9.38 0.64
C LYS A 272 -23.97 9.01 -0.18
N ASN A 273 -24.06 7.79 -0.68
CA ASN A 273 -25.24 7.26 -1.36
C ASN A 273 -26.19 6.52 -0.41
N GLY A 274 -25.81 6.34 0.86
CA GLY A 274 -26.52 5.51 1.83
C GLY A 274 -26.18 4.02 1.72
N SER A 275 -25.20 3.64 0.90
CA SER A 275 -24.80 2.24 0.70
C SER A 275 -24.08 1.71 1.93
N THR A 276 -24.46 0.52 2.38
CA THR A 276 -23.75 -0.19 3.47
C THR A 276 -22.81 -1.23 2.91
N ALA A 277 -21.96 -1.81 3.76
CA ALA A 277 -21.07 -2.90 3.37
C ALA A 277 -21.84 -4.13 2.85
N LEU A 278 -22.98 -4.47 3.46
CA LEU A 278 -23.88 -5.53 3.00
C LEU A 278 -24.42 -5.27 1.58
N MET A 279 -24.79 -4.03 1.26
CA MET A 279 -25.26 -3.67 -0.08
C MET A 279 -24.16 -3.85 -1.12
N LEU A 280 -22.95 -3.38 -0.81
CA LEU A 280 -21.81 -3.51 -1.71
C LEU A 280 -21.42 -4.98 -1.93
N ALA A 281 -21.43 -5.81 -0.88
CA ALA A 281 -21.19 -7.25 -0.99
C ALA A 281 -22.26 -7.94 -1.85
N ALA A 282 -23.53 -7.58 -1.69
CA ALA A 282 -24.62 -8.12 -2.50
C ALA A 282 -24.51 -7.71 -3.98
N GLU A 283 -24.18 -6.44 -4.28
CA GLU A 283 -23.96 -5.96 -5.65
C GLU A 283 -22.79 -6.67 -6.35
N LYS A 284 -21.83 -7.19 -5.58
CA LYS A 284 -20.64 -7.90 -6.08
C LYS A 284 -20.72 -9.42 -5.97
N ASP A 285 -21.86 -9.95 -5.52
CA ASP A 285 -22.11 -11.40 -5.35
C ASP A 285 -21.14 -12.09 -4.36
N HIS A 286 -20.73 -11.36 -3.31
CA HIS A 286 -19.89 -11.87 -2.22
C HIS A 286 -20.76 -12.49 -1.11
N GLN A 287 -21.28 -13.68 -1.40
CA GLN A 287 -22.32 -14.33 -0.60
C GLN A 287 -21.90 -14.63 0.84
N ASP A 288 -20.65 -15.00 1.08
CA ASP A 288 -20.10 -15.26 2.40
C ASP A 288 -20.08 -14.00 3.29
N ILE A 289 -19.80 -12.83 2.70
CA ILE A 289 -19.87 -11.54 3.39
C ILE A 289 -21.32 -11.11 3.60
N VAL A 290 -22.20 -11.39 2.64
CA VAL A 290 -23.64 -11.15 2.83
C VAL A 290 -24.17 -11.94 4.03
N GLU A 291 -23.83 -13.23 4.13
CA GLU A 291 -24.23 -14.06 5.26
C GLU A 291 -23.64 -13.55 6.58
N LEU A 292 -22.42 -13.02 6.56
CA LEU A 292 -21.78 -12.40 7.72
C LEU A 292 -22.48 -11.12 8.18
N LEU A 293 -22.87 -10.22 7.25
CA LEU A 293 -23.36 -8.88 7.57
C LEU A 293 -24.87 -8.77 7.68
N MET A 294 -25.63 -9.75 7.15
CA MET A 294 -27.09 -9.74 7.21
C MET A 294 -27.67 -9.59 8.62
N PRO A 295 -27.14 -10.25 9.67
CA PRO A 295 -27.66 -10.05 11.03
C PRO A 295 -27.46 -8.63 11.57
N LEU A 296 -26.54 -7.85 10.99
CA LEU A 296 -26.13 -6.54 11.49
C LEU A 296 -26.71 -5.38 10.69
N GLU A 297 -26.87 -5.54 9.37
CA GLU A 297 -27.24 -4.45 8.47
C GLU A 297 -28.58 -4.68 7.73
N ALA A 298 -29.28 -5.78 8.00
CA ALA A 298 -30.58 -6.03 7.40
C ALA A 298 -31.57 -4.89 7.71
N GLY A 299 -32.24 -4.39 6.67
CA GLY A 299 -33.24 -3.33 6.77
C GLY A 299 -32.69 -1.91 6.60
N LEU A 300 -31.37 -1.71 6.61
CA LEU A 300 -30.78 -0.44 6.20
C LEU A 300 -31.01 -0.20 4.71
N CYS A 301 -31.25 1.06 4.33
CA CYS A 301 -31.53 1.45 2.96
C CYS A 301 -30.64 2.60 2.48
N ASP A 302 -30.32 2.55 1.19
CA ASP A 302 -29.65 3.65 0.51
C ASP A 302 -30.59 4.87 0.36
N HIS A 303 -30.08 5.99 -0.15
CA HIS A 303 -30.89 7.20 -0.37
C HIS A 303 -32.00 7.01 -1.42
N LYS A 304 -31.96 5.93 -2.21
CA LYS A 304 -33.02 5.54 -3.16
C LYS A 304 -34.05 4.61 -2.51
N GLY A 305 -33.87 4.24 -1.24
CA GLY A 305 -34.72 3.29 -0.53
C GLY A 305 -34.48 1.83 -0.91
N ARG A 306 -33.33 1.50 -1.51
CA ARG A 306 -32.91 0.14 -1.80
C ARG A 306 -32.21 -0.47 -0.60
N ALA A 307 -32.52 -1.73 -0.31
CA ALA A 307 -31.82 -2.53 0.68
C ALA A 307 -31.31 -3.82 0.05
N ALA A 308 -30.23 -4.36 0.61
CA ALA A 308 -29.82 -5.72 0.32
C ALA A 308 -30.89 -6.68 0.84
N ARG A 309 -31.44 -7.51 -0.04
CA ARG A 309 -32.35 -8.60 0.33
C ARG A 309 -31.73 -9.92 -0.05
N TYR A 310 -31.81 -10.87 0.89
CA TYR A 310 -31.46 -12.25 0.62
C TYR A 310 -32.70 -13.03 0.21
N ARG A 311 -32.71 -13.60 -1.00
CA ARG A 311 -33.75 -14.54 -1.45
C ARG A 311 -33.09 -15.88 -1.81
N GLY A 312 -33.25 -16.89 -0.95
CA GLY A 312 -32.66 -18.20 -1.20
C GLY A 312 -31.13 -18.16 -1.06
N CYS A 313 -30.39 -18.59 -2.08
CA CYS A 313 -28.91 -18.56 -2.09
C CYS A 313 -28.34 -17.34 -2.83
N ARG A 314 -29.11 -16.27 -3.05
CA ARG A 314 -28.65 -15.06 -3.74
C ARG A 314 -29.06 -13.80 -3.00
N ALA A 315 -28.13 -12.87 -2.94
CA ALA A 315 -28.31 -11.54 -2.41
C ALA A 315 -28.52 -10.57 -3.58
N ASP A 316 -29.61 -9.81 -3.58
CA ASP A 316 -29.90 -8.79 -4.58
C ASP A 316 -30.23 -7.46 -3.89
N VAL A 317 -29.84 -6.33 -4.47
CA VAL A 317 -30.20 -4.98 -3.98
C VAL A 317 -31.50 -4.52 -4.64
N MET A 318 -32.57 -4.35 -3.85
CA MET A 318 -33.92 -3.98 -4.35
C MET A 318 -34.58 -2.91 -3.48
N HIS A 319 -35.57 -2.18 -4.02
CA HIS A 319 -36.36 -1.21 -3.24
C HIS A 319 -37.13 -1.90 -2.10
N LEU A 320 -37.08 -1.32 -0.89
CA LEU A 320 -37.92 -1.78 0.22
C LEU A 320 -39.38 -1.32 0.02
N PRO A 321 -40.36 -2.24 0.15
CA PRO A 321 -41.77 -1.88 0.26
C PRO A 321 -41.99 -0.91 1.43
N SER A 322 -42.93 0.02 1.27
CA SER A 322 -43.22 1.11 2.23
C SER A 322 -43.49 0.62 3.67
N ASP A 323 -44.00 -0.59 3.83
CA ASP A 323 -44.45 -1.16 5.11
C ASP A 323 -43.32 -1.77 5.95
N GLU A 324 -42.15 -2.06 5.35
CA GLU A 324 -40.98 -2.64 6.03
C GLU A 324 -39.94 -1.59 6.46
N ARG A 325 -40.19 -0.29 6.21
CA ARG A 325 -39.28 0.81 6.60
C ARG A 325 -39.24 1.10 8.10
N LYS A 326 -40.04 0.41 8.90
CA LYS A 326 -40.03 0.49 10.36
C LYS A 326 -39.50 -0.84 10.88
N ILE A 327 -38.26 -0.84 11.36
CA ILE A 327 -37.71 -1.59 12.52
C ILE A 327 -36.18 -1.60 12.36
N SER A 328 -35.49 -0.81 13.18
CA SER A 328 -34.34 -1.28 13.97
C SER A 328 -33.89 -0.17 14.92
N THR A 329 -34.41 -0.19 16.15
CA THR A 329 -33.68 0.40 17.28
C THR A 329 -32.49 -0.51 17.56
N PHE A 330 -31.28 -0.06 17.25
CA PHE A 330 -30.05 -0.78 17.54
C PHE A 330 -29.76 -0.70 19.05
N GLN A 331 -29.76 -1.84 19.75
CA GLN A 331 -29.15 -1.96 21.08
C GLN A 331 -27.82 -2.68 20.95
N ASN A 332 -26.76 -2.02 21.40
CA ASN A 332 -25.41 -2.55 21.47
C ASN A 332 -25.39 -3.78 22.43
N PRO A 333 -24.84 -4.95 22.04
CA PRO A 333 -24.80 -6.14 22.89
C PRO A 333 -23.99 -6.00 24.19
N ASP A 334 -23.19 -4.94 24.34
CA ASP A 334 -22.50 -4.60 25.59
C ASP A 334 -23.36 -3.78 26.58
N CYS A 335 -24.56 -3.39 26.20
CA CYS A 335 -25.54 -2.77 27.10
C CYS A 335 -26.49 -3.83 27.64
N LEU A 336 -26.38 -4.15 28.93
CA LEU A 336 -27.40 -4.95 29.63
C LEU A 336 -28.79 -4.30 29.46
N PRO A 337 -29.87 -5.09 29.35
CA PRO A 337 -31.21 -4.55 29.18
C PRO A 337 -31.58 -3.70 30.40
N CYS A 338 -32.06 -2.48 30.20
CA CYS A 338 -32.87 -1.82 31.20
C CYS A 338 -34.23 -2.53 31.21
N GLU A 339 -34.46 -3.39 32.20
CA GLU A 339 -35.78 -3.97 32.43
C GLU A 339 -36.78 -2.84 32.67
N SER A 340 -37.78 -2.79 31.80
CA SER A 340 -38.96 -1.95 31.94
C SER A 340 -39.89 -2.59 32.96
N ASP A 341 -39.83 -2.17 34.22
CA ASP A 341 -40.84 -2.55 35.20
C ASP A 341 -41.69 -1.34 35.59
N SER A 342 -42.92 -1.37 35.10
CA SER A 342 -44.06 -0.66 35.67
C SER A 342 -44.38 -1.20 37.07
N ASP A 343 -44.42 -0.29 38.04
CA ASP A 343 -45.05 -0.38 39.37
C ASP A 343 -44.53 -1.46 40.36
N PHE A 344 -43.77 -1.04 41.38
CA PHE A 344 -44.14 -1.22 42.80
C PHE A 344 -43.25 -0.39 43.74
N ALA A 345 -43.87 0.14 44.79
CA ALA A 345 -43.32 1.08 45.75
C ALA A 345 -42.37 0.46 46.82
N ALA A 346 -41.57 1.36 47.41
CA ALA A 346 -40.98 1.33 48.76
C ALA A 346 -39.71 0.47 49.03
N GLY A 347 -38.63 1.19 49.39
CA GLY A 347 -37.78 0.80 50.52
C GLY A 347 -36.48 0.03 50.25
N MET A 348 -35.36 0.75 50.41
CA MET A 348 -34.06 0.30 50.95
C MET A 348 -33.10 -0.58 50.10
N HIS A 349 -31.90 -0.02 49.96
CA HIS A 349 -30.56 -0.62 49.80
C HIS A 349 -30.25 -1.51 48.58
N VAL A 350 -29.68 -0.87 47.56
CA VAL A 350 -28.91 -1.53 46.50
C VAL A 350 -27.46 -1.71 46.97
N PHE A 351 -27.00 -2.96 47.06
CA PHE A 351 -25.58 -3.29 47.12
C PHE A 351 -24.97 -3.12 45.72
N LEU A 352 -23.99 -2.22 45.60
CA LEU A 352 -23.17 -2.04 44.40
C LEU A 352 -22.17 -3.20 44.28
N LEU A 353 -22.13 -3.87 43.12
CA LEU A 353 -20.94 -4.63 42.68
C LEU A 353 -20.23 -3.83 41.57
N PRO A 354 -18.88 -3.71 41.58
CA PRO A 354 -18.17 -2.81 40.67
C PRO A 354 -17.92 -3.42 39.29
N CYS A 355 -18.05 -2.58 38.26
CA CYS A 355 -17.71 -2.89 36.87
C CYS A 355 -16.17 -2.89 36.66
N ARG A 356 -15.66 -3.79 35.80
CA ARG A 356 -14.26 -4.23 35.73
C ARG A 356 -13.30 -3.37 34.89
N HIS A 357 -13.63 -2.11 34.57
CA HIS A 357 -12.73 -1.22 33.84
C HIS A 357 -12.59 0.12 34.57
N ALA A 358 -11.45 0.27 35.25
CA ALA A 358 -11.09 1.47 35.99
C ALA A 358 -10.65 2.60 35.04
N VAL A 359 -11.28 3.76 35.15
CA VAL A 359 -10.75 5.05 34.69
C VAL A 359 -10.83 6.03 35.89
N PRO A 360 -9.83 6.91 36.14
CA PRO A 360 -9.72 7.66 37.38
C PRO A 360 -10.84 8.71 37.58
N ALA A 361 -11.26 8.87 38.84
CA ALA A 361 -12.27 9.81 39.27
C ALA A 361 -11.75 11.26 39.28
N SER A 362 -11.99 12.01 38.20
CA SER A 362 -11.85 13.48 38.25
C SER A 362 -12.82 14.28 37.38
N ASN A 363 -13.87 13.68 36.79
CA ASN A 363 -14.88 14.40 36.00
C ASN A 363 -16.31 13.85 36.19
N TYR A 364 -16.70 13.53 37.44
CA TYR A 364 -18.10 13.21 37.75
C TYR A 364 -18.90 14.50 37.99
N ASP A 365 -19.75 14.88 37.04
CA ASP A 365 -20.84 15.84 37.27
C ASP A 365 -22.07 15.05 37.76
N HIS A 366 -22.49 15.32 38.99
CA HIS A 366 -23.55 14.59 39.68
C HIS A 366 -24.98 14.97 39.25
N THR A 367 -25.16 15.78 38.21
CA THR A 367 -26.50 16.22 37.78
C THR A 367 -27.04 15.51 36.53
N ARG A 368 -26.23 14.73 35.82
CA ARG A 368 -26.62 13.99 34.61
C ARG A 368 -26.05 12.58 34.67
N GLY A 369 -26.78 11.65 35.26
CA GLY A 369 -26.33 10.26 35.45
C GLY A 369 -26.25 9.42 34.18
N CYS A 370 -25.38 9.77 33.21
CA CYS A 370 -25.09 8.94 32.02
C CYS A 370 -23.60 9.04 31.60
N CYS A 371 -23.03 7.89 31.18
CA CYS A 371 -21.75 7.78 30.48
C CYS A 371 -21.77 8.57 29.15
N PRO A 372 -20.62 9.09 28.66
CA PRO A 372 -20.51 9.75 27.34
C PRO A 372 -20.91 8.87 26.14
N CYS A 373 -21.08 7.57 26.37
CA CYS A 373 -21.41 6.57 25.37
C CYS A 373 -22.91 6.53 24.98
N CYS A 374 -23.79 7.31 25.61
CA CYS A 374 -25.25 7.26 25.40
C CYS A 374 -25.87 8.57 24.84
N ALA A 375 -25.09 9.53 24.37
CA ALA A 375 -25.59 10.88 24.06
C ALA A 375 -26.24 11.07 22.67
N SER A 376 -26.43 10.01 21.87
CA SER A 376 -26.88 10.12 20.47
C SER A 376 -28.27 9.53 20.18
N THR A 377 -29.16 9.46 21.17
CA THR A 377 -30.56 9.03 20.94
C THR A 377 -31.56 9.96 21.64
N VAL A 378 -31.68 11.19 21.11
CA VAL A 378 -32.91 11.99 21.27
C VAL A 378 -33.20 12.61 19.92
N GLN A 379 -34.12 12.03 19.16
CA GLN A 379 -34.86 12.75 18.13
C GLN A 379 -36.29 12.91 18.63
N GLU A 380 -36.68 14.16 18.84
CA GLU A 380 -38.03 14.59 19.19
C GLU A 380 -39.02 14.08 18.13
N VAL A 381 -40.03 13.34 18.57
CA VAL A 381 -41.17 12.96 17.74
C VAL A 381 -42.19 14.09 17.85
N HIS A 382 -42.41 14.84 16.78
CA HIS A 382 -43.56 15.74 16.70
C HIS A 382 -44.84 14.91 16.54
N GLU A 383 -45.71 14.96 17.55
CA GLU A 383 -47.10 14.50 17.48
C GLU A 383 -47.85 15.27 16.37
N VAL A 384 -48.56 14.53 15.53
CA VAL A 384 -49.58 15.06 14.62
C VAL A 384 -50.91 14.67 15.23
N ASP A 385 -51.61 15.65 15.82
CA ASP A 385 -52.98 15.48 16.30
C ASP A 385 -53.97 15.40 15.12
N LEU A 386 -55.04 14.65 15.37
CA LEU A 386 -56.14 14.20 14.49
C LEU A 386 -56.79 15.24 13.58
#